data_AF-A0A7R9IIG1-F1
#
_entry.id   AF-A0A7R9IIG1-F1
#
_cell.length_a   1.000
_cell.length_b   1.000
_cell.length_c   1.000
_cell.angle_alpha   90.00
_cell.angle_beta   90.00
_cell.angle_gamma   90.00
#
_symmetry.space_group_name_H-M   'P 1'
#
loop_
_entity.id
_entity.type
_entity.pdbx_description
1 polymer ?
#
loop_
_entity_poly.entity_id
_entity_poly.type
_entity_poly.pdbx_seq_one_letter_code
_entity_poly.pdbx_strand_id
1 'polypeptide(L)'
;MTVLIDKERGSKKTGHHSPNRPIHPEQPPGIVAKMQLGAAYADTLIDHMCQLNINSEASQERLTSIVCTIGPACKEVAVLEQMMEAGMNVARLNFSHGTHEYHAGTIANLRTAAMNYSRKINRVYPLAIALDTKGPEIRTGLLAAVGSVSSGCAIPVAREDIYWRWGGYLLWAIPVACPDIYWGWGGYLLCAIPVAC
;
A
#
# COMPACT_ATOMS: atom_id res chain seq x y z
N MET A 1 -49.60 -42.95 33.00
CA MET A 1 -48.64 -41.83 32.86
C MET A 1 -47.83 -42.07 31.60
N THR A 2 -48.31 -41.56 30.48
CA THR A 2 -47.58 -41.45 29.21
C THR A 2 -48.17 -40.22 28.54
N VAL A 3 -47.45 -39.10 28.57
CA VAL A 3 -47.87 -37.87 27.90
C VAL A 3 -46.97 -37.71 26.67
N LEU A 4 -47.65 -37.65 25.54
CA LEU A 4 -47.14 -37.51 24.18
C LEU A 4 -46.46 -36.14 24.02
N ILE A 5 -45.32 -36.12 23.31
CA ILE A 5 -44.64 -34.88 22.92
C ILE A 5 -45.32 -34.36 21.65
N ASP A 6 -45.99 -33.22 21.77
CA ASP A 6 -46.70 -32.57 20.67
C ASP A 6 -45.74 -31.73 19.79
N LYS A 7 -46.05 -31.69 18.50
CA LYS A 7 -45.27 -31.06 17.43
C LYS A 7 -45.90 -29.71 17.08
N GLU A 8 -45.34 -28.61 17.55
CA GLU A 8 -45.77 -27.25 17.16
C GLU A 8 -44.75 -26.61 16.21
N ARG A 9 -45.07 -26.49 14.91
CA ARG A 9 -45.71 -25.35 14.20
C ARG A 9 -44.82 -24.10 14.10
N GLY A 10 -44.55 -23.72 12.84
CA GLY A 10 -43.65 -22.65 12.45
C GLY A 10 -44.02 -21.30 13.03
N SER A 11 -43.08 -20.70 13.75
CA SER A 11 -43.16 -19.33 14.22
C SER A 11 -42.79 -18.39 13.08
N LYS A 12 -43.78 -17.63 12.58
CA LYS A 12 -43.55 -16.47 11.71
C LYS A 12 -42.74 -15.45 12.51
N LYS A 13 -41.50 -15.20 12.09
CA LYS A 13 -40.67 -14.12 12.67
C LYS A 13 -41.32 -12.77 12.36
N THR A 14 -42.04 -12.20 13.32
CA THR A 14 -42.53 -10.83 13.26
C THR A 14 -41.37 -9.89 13.60
N GLY A 15 -40.60 -9.51 12.58
CA GLY A 15 -39.68 -8.37 12.69
C GLY A 15 -40.48 -7.07 12.83
N HIS A 16 -40.05 -6.17 13.72
CA HIS A 16 -40.59 -4.82 13.83
C HIS A 16 -40.49 -4.11 12.46
N HIS A 17 -41.62 -3.94 11.79
CA HIS A 17 -41.69 -3.29 10.49
C HIS A 17 -41.90 -1.79 10.71
N SER A 18 -40.90 -0.97 10.39
CA SER A 18 -41.04 0.49 10.38
C SER A 18 -42.10 0.91 9.33
N PRO A 19 -43.04 1.82 9.63
CA PRO A 19 -44.18 2.13 8.76
C PRO A 19 -43.84 2.74 7.38
N ASN A 20 -42.60 3.18 7.17
CA ASN A 20 -42.16 3.87 5.95
C ASN A 20 -41.19 3.04 5.08
N ARG A 21 -41.19 1.71 5.21
CA ARG A 21 -40.27 0.85 4.47
C ARG A 21 -40.61 0.82 2.97
N PRO A 22 -39.66 1.12 2.06
CA PRO A 22 -39.80 0.74 0.66
C PRO A 22 -39.99 -0.77 0.58
N ILE A 23 -41.07 -1.23 -0.05
CA ILE A 23 -41.35 -2.65 -0.23
C ILE A 23 -40.16 -3.24 -1.01
N HIS A 24 -39.34 -4.08 -0.36
CA HIS A 24 -38.30 -4.80 -1.05
C HIS A 24 -38.98 -5.66 -2.12
N PRO A 25 -38.55 -5.63 -3.39
CA PRO A 25 -38.99 -6.66 -4.32
C PRO A 25 -38.52 -7.99 -3.74
N GLU A 26 -39.45 -8.85 -3.32
CA GLU A 26 -39.14 -10.23 -3.01
C GLU A 26 -38.41 -10.79 -4.23
N GLN A 27 -37.10 -11.01 -4.10
CA GLN A 27 -36.33 -11.51 -5.21
C GLN A 27 -36.81 -12.93 -5.50
N PRO A 28 -37.16 -13.24 -6.76
CA PRO A 28 -37.62 -14.57 -7.10
C PRO A 28 -36.54 -15.60 -6.71
N PRO A 29 -36.94 -16.78 -6.20
CA PRO A 29 -36.00 -17.78 -5.73
C PRO A 29 -35.03 -18.16 -6.85
N GLY A 30 -33.74 -17.92 -6.63
CA GLY A 30 -32.65 -18.26 -7.56
C GLY A 30 -32.00 -17.08 -8.28
N ILE A 31 -32.53 -15.84 -8.18
CA ILE A 31 -31.88 -14.66 -8.79
C ILE A 31 -31.14 -13.87 -7.71
N VAL A 32 -29.80 -13.82 -7.81
CA VAL A 32 -28.94 -13.02 -6.93
C VAL A 32 -28.88 -11.58 -7.44
N ALA A 33 -29.15 -10.60 -6.59
CA ALA A 33 -28.97 -9.18 -6.93
C ALA A 33 -27.50 -8.88 -7.27
N LYS A 34 -27.23 -8.13 -8.34
CA LYS A 34 -25.87 -7.63 -8.64
C LYS A 34 -25.45 -6.52 -7.68
N MET A 35 -24.16 -6.21 -7.62
CA MET A 35 -23.57 -5.08 -6.89
C MET A 35 -23.95 -5.03 -5.40
N GLN A 36 -24.16 -6.20 -4.77
CA GLN A 36 -24.58 -6.30 -3.36
C GLN A 36 -25.86 -5.52 -3.03
N LEU A 37 -26.76 -5.31 -4.01
CA LEU A 37 -27.97 -4.49 -3.81
C LEU A 37 -28.83 -4.97 -2.63
N GLY A 38 -28.94 -6.29 -2.41
CA GLY A 38 -29.66 -6.83 -1.25
C GLY A 38 -29.09 -6.31 0.08
N ALA A 39 -27.77 -6.45 0.27
CA ALA A 39 -27.08 -5.93 1.45
C ALA A 39 -27.13 -4.40 1.54
N ALA A 40 -27.08 -3.69 0.41
CA ALA A 40 -27.07 -2.23 0.37
C ALA A 40 -28.36 -1.60 0.95
N TYR A 41 -29.49 -2.31 0.88
CA TYR A 41 -30.78 -1.87 1.42
C TYR A 41 -31.08 -2.41 2.83
N ALA A 42 -30.11 -3.02 3.51
CA ALA A 42 -30.30 -3.54 4.87
C ALA A 42 -30.51 -2.41 5.89
N ASP A 43 -31.37 -2.66 6.89
CA ASP A 43 -31.77 -1.65 7.89
C ASP A 43 -30.64 -1.31 8.87
N THR A 44 -29.68 -2.22 9.06
CA THR A 44 -28.57 -2.07 10.01
C THR A 44 -27.25 -2.49 9.40
N LEU A 45 -26.14 -1.99 9.95
CA LEU A 45 -24.81 -2.38 9.52
C LEU A 45 -24.53 -3.89 9.71
N ILE A 46 -25.02 -4.48 10.81
CA ILE A 46 -24.84 -5.92 11.05
C ILE A 46 -25.58 -6.72 9.99
N ASP A 47 -26.81 -6.34 9.66
CA ASP A 47 -27.61 -6.99 8.63
C ASP A 47 -26.98 -6.83 7.24
N HIS A 48 -26.45 -5.64 6.93
CA HIS A 48 -25.66 -5.39 5.72
C HIS A 48 -24.48 -6.37 5.61
N MET A 49 -23.67 -6.50 6.66
CA MET A 49 -22.52 -7.39 6.67
C MET A 49 -22.92 -8.86 6.53
N CYS A 50 -24.02 -9.27 7.16
CA CYS A 50 -24.52 -10.64 7.07
C CYS A 50 -25.09 -10.98 5.69
N GLN A 51 -25.58 -9.98 4.96
CA GLN A 51 -26.19 -10.15 3.63
C GLN A 51 -25.18 -10.03 2.48
N LEU A 52 -23.91 -9.74 2.75
CA LEU A 52 -22.86 -9.74 1.72
C LEU A 52 -22.75 -11.13 1.06
N ASN A 53 -22.77 -11.14 -0.26
CA ASN A 53 -22.87 -12.37 -1.03
C ASN A 53 -21.76 -12.46 -2.09
N ILE A 54 -20.93 -13.50 -2.00
CA ILE A 54 -19.84 -13.78 -2.97
C ILE A 54 -20.33 -14.07 -4.39
N ASN A 55 -21.58 -14.53 -4.53
CA ASN A 55 -22.19 -14.83 -5.82
C ASN A 55 -22.83 -13.60 -6.48
N SER A 56 -22.82 -12.44 -5.80
CA SER A 56 -23.29 -11.19 -6.38
C SER A 56 -22.18 -10.59 -7.25
N GLU A 57 -22.42 -10.50 -8.56
CA GLU A 57 -21.48 -9.91 -9.51
C GLU A 57 -21.24 -8.42 -9.21
N ALA A 58 -19.97 -8.00 -9.22
CA ALA A 58 -19.58 -6.61 -9.07
C ALA A 58 -19.83 -5.78 -10.34
N SER A 59 -19.79 -4.45 -10.21
CA SER A 59 -19.80 -3.55 -11.37
C SER A 59 -18.58 -3.77 -12.26
N GLN A 60 -18.76 -3.60 -13.57
CA GLN A 60 -17.67 -3.62 -14.55
C GLN A 60 -16.78 -2.37 -14.45
N GLU A 61 -17.28 -1.30 -13.82
CA GLU A 61 -16.53 -0.07 -13.62
C GLU A 61 -15.80 -0.08 -12.27
N ARG A 62 -14.48 0.13 -12.32
CA ARG A 62 -13.66 0.29 -11.13
C ARG A 62 -13.54 1.77 -10.80
N LEU A 63 -14.03 2.17 -9.62
CA LEU A 63 -13.93 3.54 -9.13
C LEU A 63 -12.55 3.85 -8.51
N THR A 64 -11.91 2.85 -7.91
CA THR A 64 -10.59 3.02 -7.26
C THR A 64 -9.47 3.06 -8.30
N SER A 65 -8.60 4.06 -8.19
CA SER A 65 -7.41 4.18 -9.04
C SER A 65 -6.28 3.28 -8.53
N ILE A 66 -5.50 2.73 -9.47
CA ILE A 66 -4.32 1.92 -9.16
C ILE A 66 -3.05 2.74 -9.42
N VAL A 67 -2.24 2.88 -8.37
CA VAL A 67 -0.92 3.54 -8.41
C VAL A 67 0.17 2.47 -8.40
N CYS A 68 1.07 2.50 -9.39
CA CYS A 68 2.18 1.56 -9.49
C CYS A 68 3.52 2.30 -9.41
N THR A 69 4.41 1.87 -8.51
CA THR A 69 5.78 2.38 -8.46
C THR A 69 6.62 1.76 -9.57
N ILE A 70 7.23 2.60 -10.41
CA ILE A 70 8.04 2.13 -11.53
C ILE A 70 9.49 1.93 -11.07
N GLY A 71 10.01 0.74 -11.31
CA GLY A 71 11.37 0.33 -10.98
C GLY A 71 12.07 -0.33 -12.18
N PRO A 72 13.29 -0.85 -11.97
CA PRO A 72 14.09 -1.43 -13.05
C PRO A 72 13.44 -2.66 -13.71
N ALA A 73 12.60 -3.39 -12.98
CA ALA A 73 11.89 -4.57 -13.49
C ALA A 73 10.75 -4.25 -14.46
N CYS A 74 10.21 -3.03 -14.43
CA CYS A 74 9.03 -2.64 -15.22
C CYS A 74 9.29 -1.41 -16.10
N LYS A 75 10.56 -1.07 -16.37
CA LYS A 75 10.94 0.10 -17.20
C LYS A 75 10.72 -0.09 -18.70
N GLU A 76 10.58 -1.33 -19.16
CA GLU A 76 10.45 -1.66 -20.57
C GLU A 76 9.05 -1.30 -21.07
N VAL A 77 8.98 -0.75 -22.29
CA VAL A 77 7.73 -0.27 -22.89
C VAL A 77 6.68 -1.38 -22.98
N ALA A 78 7.08 -2.60 -23.35
CA ALA A 78 6.17 -3.75 -23.44
C ALA A 78 5.53 -4.12 -22.08
N VAL A 79 6.30 -4.04 -20.99
CA VAL A 79 5.80 -4.31 -19.64
C VAL A 79 4.87 -3.18 -19.20
N LEU A 80 5.22 -1.93 -19.49
CA LEU A 80 4.36 -0.78 -19.19
C LEU A 80 3.01 -0.86 -19.90
N GLU A 81 2.99 -1.31 -21.16
CA GLU A 81 1.75 -1.54 -21.91
C GLU A 81 0.88 -2.62 -21.25
N GLN A 82 1.50 -3.74 -20.82
CA GLN A 82 0.78 -4.79 -20.07
C GLN A 82 0.23 -4.28 -18.73
N MET A 83 0.97 -3.41 -18.04
CA MET A 83 0.51 -2.80 -16.79
C MET A 83 -0.68 -1.85 -17.02
N MET A 84 -0.69 -1.11 -18.14
CA MET A 84 -1.83 -0.27 -18.52
C MET A 84 -3.05 -1.12 -18.88
N GLU A 85 -2.86 -2.24 -19.58
CA GLU A 85 -3.92 -3.21 -19.88
C GLU A 85 -4.49 -3.89 -18.62
N ALA A 86 -3.63 -4.17 -17.64
CA ALA A 86 -4.05 -4.63 -16.30
C ALA A 86 -4.75 -3.55 -15.46
N GLY A 87 -4.72 -2.29 -15.91
CA GLY A 87 -5.47 -1.18 -15.31
C GLY A 87 -4.65 -0.23 -14.43
N MET A 88 -3.36 -0.05 -14.67
CA MET A 88 -2.55 0.99 -14.02
C MET A 88 -3.04 2.41 -14.40
N ASN A 89 -3.39 3.24 -13.42
CA ASN A 89 -3.84 4.62 -13.66
C ASN A 89 -2.75 5.67 -13.42
N VAL A 90 -1.89 5.43 -12.43
CA VAL A 90 -0.84 6.38 -12.02
C VAL A 90 0.50 5.67 -11.94
N ALA A 91 1.51 6.22 -12.59
CA ALA A 91 2.90 5.77 -12.46
C ALA A 91 3.62 6.62 -11.41
N ARG A 92 4.07 6.01 -10.32
CA ARG A 92 4.85 6.66 -9.25
C ARG A 92 6.35 6.48 -9.50
N LEU A 93 7.08 7.59 -9.56
CA LEU A 93 8.54 7.62 -9.66
C LEU A 93 9.12 8.01 -8.31
N ASN A 94 9.85 7.09 -7.69
CA ASN A 94 10.48 7.33 -6.39
C ASN A 94 11.87 7.94 -6.58
N PHE A 95 12.05 9.20 -6.16
CA PHE A 95 13.31 9.95 -6.29
C PHE A 95 14.30 9.69 -5.14
N SER A 96 13.96 8.86 -4.16
CA SER A 96 14.94 8.40 -3.17
C SER A 96 16.08 7.59 -3.81
N HIS A 97 15.82 7.02 -4.98
CA HIS A 97 16.76 6.20 -5.75
C HIS A 97 16.80 6.64 -7.22
N GLY A 98 17.94 6.41 -7.88
CA GLY A 98 18.14 6.72 -9.30
C GLY A 98 18.62 8.14 -9.59
N THR A 99 19.14 8.35 -10.79
CA THR A 99 19.60 9.66 -11.27
C THR A 99 18.50 10.38 -12.05
N HIS A 100 18.68 11.66 -12.34
CA HIS A 100 17.70 12.42 -13.11
C HIS A 100 17.52 11.85 -14.53
N GLU A 101 18.61 11.38 -15.14
CA GLU A 101 18.62 10.78 -16.47
C GLU A 101 17.82 9.47 -16.50
N TYR A 102 17.93 8.66 -15.44
CA TYR A 102 17.17 7.42 -15.29
C TYR A 102 15.66 7.70 -15.25
N HIS A 103 15.25 8.69 -14.46
CA HIS A 103 13.83 9.09 -14.37
C HIS A 103 13.34 9.72 -15.67
N ALA A 104 14.16 10.52 -16.35
CA ALA A 104 13.82 11.09 -17.66
C ALA A 104 13.57 10.01 -18.72
N GLY A 105 14.44 8.99 -18.79
CA GLY A 105 14.24 7.84 -19.67
C GLY A 105 12.97 7.04 -19.34
N THR A 106 12.67 6.88 -18.05
CA THR A 106 11.45 6.21 -17.59
C THR A 106 10.19 6.99 -18.01
N ILE A 107 10.20 8.32 -17.89
CA ILE A 107 9.10 9.18 -18.33
C ILE A 107 8.91 9.10 -19.85
N ALA A 108 9.99 9.07 -20.63
CA ALA A 108 9.91 8.90 -22.08
C ALA A 108 9.24 7.56 -22.45
N ASN A 109 9.65 6.47 -21.80
CA ASN A 109 9.05 5.15 -22.01
C ASN A 109 7.57 5.12 -21.63
N LEU A 110 7.18 5.74 -20.50
CA LEU A 110 5.79 5.84 -20.05
C LEU A 110 4.92 6.58 -21.07
N ARG A 111 5.43 7.68 -21.65
CA ARG A 111 4.71 8.45 -22.67
C ARG A 111 4.54 7.64 -23.96
N THR A 112 5.59 6.95 -24.41
CA THR A 112 5.51 6.08 -25.59
C THR A 112 4.52 4.93 -25.36
N ALA A 113 4.58 4.26 -24.21
CA ALA A 113 3.64 3.19 -23.84
C ALA A 113 2.19 3.70 -23.81
N ALA A 114 1.94 4.88 -23.23
CA ALA A 114 0.61 5.47 -23.18
C ALA A 114 0.06 5.82 -24.57
N MET A 115 0.90 6.31 -25.48
CA MET A 115 0.53 6.58 -26.87
C MET A 115 0.21 5.30 -27.64
N ASN A 116 1.03 4.26 -27.48
CA ASN A 116 0.82 2.96 -28.10
C ASN A 116 -0.47 2.31 -27.60
N TYR A 117 -0.70 2.32 -26.29
CA TYR A 117 -1.90 1.76 -25.69
C TYR A 117 -3.15 2.54 -26.11
N SER A 118 -3.09 3.88 -26.15
CA SER A 118 -4.19 4.72 -26.65
C SER A 118 -4.57 4.38 -28.10
N ARG A 119 -3.58 4.08 -28.94
CA ARG A 119 -3.80 3.62 -30.32
C ARG A 119 -4.43 2.22 -30.34
N LYS A 120 -3.99 1.31 -29.48
CA LYS A 120 -4.52 -0.06 -29.36
C LYS A 120 -6.01 -0.08 -28.99
N ILE A 121 -6.43 0.78 -28.05
CA ILE A 121 -7.83 0.85 -27.60
C ILE A 121 -8.70 1.85 -28.38
N ASN A 122 -8.14 2.52 -29.40
CA ASN A 122 -8.77 3.58 -30.19
C ASN A 122 -9.42 4.69 -29.32
N ARG A 123 -8.83 4.98 -28.16
CA ARG A 123 -9.28 6.00 -27.19
C ARG A 123 -8.07 6.55 -26.47
N VAL A 124 -8.10 7.83 -26.12
CA VAL A 124 -7.06 8.44 -25.27
C VAL A 124 -7.07 7.78 -23.89
N TYR A 125 -5.98 7.12 -23.52
CA TYR A 125 -5.78 6.57 -22.18
C TYR A 125 -5.10 7.61 -21.27
N PRO A 126 -5.80 8.14 -20.25
CA PRO A 126 -5.20 9.10 -19.34
C PRO A 126 -4.29 8.37 -18.33
N LEU A 127 -2.98 8.53 -18.48
CA LEU A 127 -1.98 8.07 -17.52
C LEU A 127 -1.41 9.26 -16.75
N ALA A 128 -1.52 9.24 -15.42
CA ALA A 128 -0.86 10.23 -14.58
C ALA A 128 0.55 9.78 -14.19
N ILE A 129 1.47 10.73 -14.06
CA ILE A 129 2.83 10.50 -13.57
C ILE A 129 2.98 11.27 -12.25
N ALA A 130 3.21 10.53 -11.17
CA ALA A 130 3.42 11.07 -9.83
C ALA A 130 4.91 11.02 -9.47
N LEU A 131 5.44 12.13 -8.99
CA LEU A 131 6.82 12.23 -8.51
C LEU A 131 6.79 12.17 -6.99
N ASP A 132 7.48 11.19 -6.43
CA ASP A 132 7.61 10.98 -5.00
C ASP A 132 8.98 11.46 -4.53
N THR A 133 8.98 12.47 -3.68
CA THR A 133 10.21 13.16 -3.23
C THR A 133 10.85 12.41 -2.08
N LYS A 134 12.19 12.48 -1.97
CA LYS A 134 12.97 11.75 -0.96
C LYS A 134 12.63 12.12 0.49
N GLY A 135 12.03 13.28 0.74
CA GLY A 135 11.74 13.76 2.09
C GLY A 135 12.97 13.89 3.01
N PRO A 136 12.79 14.26 4.29
CA PRO A 136 13.85 14.32 5.29
C PRO A 136 14.13 12.93 5.89
N GLU A 137 14.61 12.00 5.05
CA GLU A 137 14.95 10.65 5.50
C GLU A 137 16.36 10.59 6.12
N ILE A 138 16.46 9.98 7.30
CA ILE A 138 17.74 9.62 7.93
C ILE A 138 18.20 8.28 7.36
N ARG A 139 19.34 8.26 6.66
CA ARG A 139 19.93 7.04 6.10
C ARG A 139 21.31 6.79 6.71
N THR A 140 21.63 5.51 6.87
CA THR A 140 22.97 5.07 7.23
C THR A 140 23.87 5.09 6.01
N GLY A 141 25.14 5.43 6.18
CA GLY A 141 26.14 5.37 5.11
C GLY A 141 26.57 3.95 4.77
N LEU A 142 27.56 3.84 3.89
CA LEU A 142 28.07 2.55 3.42
C LEU A 142 28.83 1.82 4.55
N LEU A 143 28.53 0.53 4.74
CA LEU A 143 29.28 -0.31 5.69
C LEU A 143 30.56 -0.84 5.04
N ALA A 144 31.68 -0.79 5.76
CA ALA A 144 32.97 -1.24 5.27
C ALA A 144 33.06 -2.77 5.07
N ALA A 145 32.21 -3.54 5.75
CA ALA A 145 32.15 -4.99 5.62
C ALA A 145 30.71 -5.50 5.81
N VAL A 146 30.40 -6.62 5.15
CA VAL A 146 29.15 -7.35 5.36
C VAL A 146 29.27 -8.09 6.69
N GLY A 147 28.48 -7.70 7.70
CA GLY A 147 28.54 -8.27 9.04
C GLY A 147 27.14 -8.48 9.62
N SER A 148 27.00 -9.47 10.50
CA SER A 148 25.76 -9.72 11.25
C SER A 148 25.82 -9.04 12.62
N VAL A 149 24.74 -8.40 13.02
CA VAL A 149 24.57 -7.86 14.36
C VAL A 149 23.78 -8.86 15.21
N SER A 150 24.28 -9.20 16.40
CA SER A 150 23.54 -9.98 17.39
C SER A 150 22.84 -9.07 18.41
N SER A 151 21.69 -9.51 18.91
CA SER A 151 20.99 -8.84 20.01
C SER A 151 21.91 -8.67 21.22
N GLY A 152 21.93 -7.47 21.81
CA GLY A 152 22.79 -7.13 22.96
C GLY A 152 24.14 -6.49 22.58
N CYS A 153 24.49 -6.42 21.30
CA CYS A 153 25.68 -5.70 20.85
C CYS A 153 25.46 -4.18 20.88
N ALA A 154 26.31 -3.45 21.59
CA ALA A 154 26.35 -1.99 21.51
C ALA A 154 27.00 -1.57 20.19
N ILE A 155 26.32 -0.71 19.42
CA ILE A 155 26.83 -0.22 18.13
C ILE A 155 26.92 1.30 18.20
N PRO A 156 28.13 1.88 18.13
CA PRO A 156 28.26 3.33 18.09
C PRO A 156 27.73 3.87 16.77
N VAL A 157 26.93 4.93 16.85
CA VAL A 157 26.42 5.68 15.70
C VAL A 157 27.19 6.99 15.64
N ALA A 158 27.67 7.38 14.47
CA ALA A 158 28.44 8.60 14.29
C ALA A 158 27.92 9.41 13.10
N ARG A 159 28.11 10.75 13.12
CA ARG A 159 27.90 11.53 11.90
C ARG A 159 28.95 11.16 10.86
N GLU A 160 28.53 11.13 9.60
CA GLU A 160 29.35 10.71 8.48
C GLU A 160 30.62 11.57 8.30
N ASP A 161 30.58 12.86 8.66
CA ASP A 161 31.72 13.78 8.62
C ASP A 161 32.77 13.54 9.73
N ILE A 162 32.39 12.80 10.79
CA ILE A 162 33.29 12.43 11.89
C ILE A 162 33.98 11.09 11.61
N TYR A 163 33.29 10.18 10.91
CA TYR A 163 33.78 8.83 10.61
C TYR A 163 35.14 8.83 9.89
N TRP A 164 35.32 9.71 8.91
CA TRP A 164 36.57 9.78 8.12
C TRP A 164 37.73 10.51 8.80
N ARG A 165 37.48 11.21 9.92
CA ARG A 165 38.47 12.09 10.58
C ARG A 165 39.31 11.37 11.65
N TRP A 166 38.92 10.15 12.02
CA TRP A 166 39.61 9.31 13.01
C TRP A 166 40.58 8.35 12.31
N GLY A 167 41.69 8.90 11.83
CA GLY A 167 42.71 8.18 11.08
C GLY A 167 43.27 6.93 11.78
N GLY A 168 43.08 5.77 11.17
CA GLY A 168 43.97 4.62 11.32
C GLY A 168 43.61 3.56 12.37
N TYR A 169 42.58 3.76 13.20
CA TYR A 169 42.07 2.73 14.11
C TYR A 169 40.59 2.47 13.81
N LEU A 170 40.27 1.25 13.37
CA LEU A 170 38.93 0.86 12.93
C LEU A 170 37.99 0.68 14.15
N LEU A 171 37.39 1.77 14.62
CA LEU A 171 36.25 1.70 15.52
C LEU A 171 34.99 1.47 14.66
N TRP A 172 34.30 0.34 14.86
CA TRP A 172 33.14 -0.04 14.05
C TRP A 172 31.93 0.84 14.42
N ALA A 173 31.69 1.90 13.66
CA ALA A 173 30.55 2.81 13.84
C ALA A 173 29.67 2.87 12.60
N ILE A 174 28.36 3.04 12.80
CA ILE A 174 27.40 3.24 11.70
C ILE A 174 27.33 4.74 11.37
N PRO A 175 27.76 5.17 10.17
CA PRO A 175 27.62 6.56 9.75
C PRO A 175 26.15 6.91 9.50
N VAL A 176 25.71 8.10 9.90
CA VAL A 176 24.35 8.59 9.66
C VAL A 176 24.36 9.99 9.04
N ALA A 177 23.55 10.15 7.99
CA ALA A 177 23.37 11.39 7.25
C ALA A 177 22.33 12.33 7.90
N CYS A 178 22.54 12.68 9.18
CA CYS A 178 21.71 13.65 9.90
C CYS A 178 22.62 14.59 10.71
N PRO A 179 22.76 15.88 10.30
CA PRO A 179 23.60 16.85 10.99
C PRO A 179 23.17 17.07 12.45
N ASP A 180 21.86 17.01 12.71
CA ASP A 180 21.28 17.37 13.99
C ASP A 180 20.93 16.18 14.90
N ILE A 181 21.48 15.00 14.63
CA ILE A 181 21.16 13.77 15.38
C ILE A 181 21.41 13.88 16.89
N TYR A 182 22.22 14.85 17.33
CA TYR A 182 22.60 15.05 18.73
C TYR A 182 21.89 16.22 19.45
N TRP A 183 21.03 17.00 18.78
CA TRP A 183 20.45 18.22 19.38
C TRP A 183 19.23 18.00 20.29
N GLY A 184 19.08 16.80 20.86
CA GLY A 184 18.06 16.49 21.88
C GLY A 184 18.56 16.57 23.33
N TRP A 185 19.87 16.67 23.54
CA TRP A 185 20.48 16.77 24.87
C TRP A 185 21.56 17.84 24.80
N GLY A 186 21.49 18.81 25.71
CA GLY A 186 22.33 20.01 25.72
C GLY A 186 23.78 19.72 25.36
N GLY A 187 24.36 20.61 24.54
CA GLY A 187 25.69 20.48 23.95
C GLY A 187 26.72 19.86 24.91
N TYR A 188 27.63 19.10 24.32
CA TYR A 188 28.55 18.12 24.91
C TYR A 188 27.98 16.70 24.99
N LEU A 189 28.04 15.95 23.88
CA LEU A 189 28.14 14.49 23.98
C LEU A 189 28.91 13.90 22.80
N LEU A 190 30.23 13.78 23.00
CA LEU A 190 31.00 12.68 22.45
C LEU A 190 30.45 11.42 23.16
N CYS A 191 29.37 10.82 22.63
CA CYS A 191 28.91 9.53 23.12
C CYS A 191 29.77 8.44 22.47
N ALA A 192 31.07 8.44 22.79
CA ALA A 192 31.76 7.17 22.89
C ALA A 192 31.17 6.54 24.15
N ILE A 193 30.12 5.72 24.01
CA ILE A 193 29.70 4.84 25.11
C ILE A 193 30.90 3.91 25.34
N PRO A 194 31.69 4.07 26.41
CA PRO A 194 32.71 3.10 26.73
C PRO A 194 31.96 2.00 27.45
N VAL A 195 31.53 0.97 26.72
CA VAL A 195 31.16 -0.28 27.40
C VAL A 195 32.47 -1.01 27.61
N ALA A 196 32.96 -0.93 28.85
CA ALA A 196 33.95 -1.87 29.35
C ALA A 196 33.45 -3.30 29.07
N CYS A 197 34.31 -4.15 28.52
CA CYS A 197 34.25 -5.57 28.85
C CYS A 197 34.56 -5.75 30.34
#